data_AF-A0A6L6BYC9-F1
#
_entry.id   AF-A0A6L6BYC9-F1
#
_cell.length_a   1.000
_cell.length_b   1.000
_cell.length_c   1.000
_cell.angle_alpha   90.00
_cell.angle_beta   90.00
_cell.angle_gamma   90.00
#
_symmetry.space_group_name_H-M   'P 1'
#
loop_
_entity.id
_entity.type
_entity.pdbx_description
1 polymer ?
#
loop_
_entity_poly.entity_id
_entity_poly.type
_entity_poly.pdbx_seq_one_letter_code
_entity_poly.pdbx_strand_id
1 'polypeptide(L)' 'MAADTSSDDRGLRKGKWAPYGLLSPGILWLVLFFLVPVMILVRTALSSKASRFANPEFSWQFSNFTSAFTDYGPQFARSF' A
#
# COMPACT_ATOMS: atom_id res chain seq x y z
N MET A 1 -55.19 -17.27 -1.02
CA MET A 1 -54.75 -15.97 -0.49
C MET A 1 -53.27 -16.10 -0.17
N ALA A 2 -52.43 -15.24 -0.73
CA ALA A 2 -51.00 -15.43 -0.96
C ALA A 2 -50.14 -15.66 0.31
N ALA A 3 -49.11 -16.49 0.16
CA ALA A 3 -48.09 -16.74 1.16
C ALA A 3 -47.33 -15.44 1.49
N ASP A 4 -47.11 -15.22 2.79
CA ASP A 4 -46.30 -14.14 3.33
C ASP A 4 -44.81 -14.40 3.03
N THR A 5 -44.35 -13.98 1.86
CA THR A 5 -42.94 -14.06 1.44
C THR A 5 -42.12 -12.85 1.90
N SER A 6 -42.65 -12.00 2.78
CA SER A 6 -42.07 -10.67 3.06
C SER A 6 -41.12 -10.62 4.27
N SER A 7 -41.08 -11.71 5.06
CA SER A 7 -40.32 -11.77 6.32
C SER A 7 -38.89 -12.32 6.18
N ASP A 8 -38.63 -13.19 5.21
CA ASP A 8 -37.33 -13.90 5.06
C ASP A 8 -36.22 -13.08 4.38
N ASP A 9 -36.56 -12.11 3.53
CA ASP A 9 -35.56 -11.32 2.78
C ASP A 9 -34.80 -10.26 3.61
N ARG A 10 -35.32 -9.90 4.79
CA ARG A 10 -34.70 -8.87 5.65
C ARG A 10 -33.43 -9.36 6.34
N GLY A 11 -33.37 -10.64 6.71
CA GLY A 11 -32.19 -11.25 7.34
C GLY A 11 -31.01 -11.38 6.38
N LEU A 12 -31.29 -11.80 5.15
CA LEU A 12 -30.31 -11.96 4.06
C LEU A 12 -29.65 -10.64 3.68
N ARG A 13 -30.38 -9.51 3.69
CA ARG A 13 -29.84 -8.17 3.36
C ARG A 13 -28.95 -7.58 4.47
N LYS A 14 -29.24 -7.90 5.74
CA LYS A 14 -28.52 -7.38 6.92
C LYS A 14 -27.20 -8.11 7.17
N GLY A 15 -27.10 -9.38 6.79
CA GLY A 15 -25.87 -10.18 6.88
C GLY A 15 -24.78 -9.81 5.87
N LYS A 16 -25.09 -9.05 4.80
CA LYS A 16 -24.13 -8.71 3.73
C LYS A 16 -23.05 -7.72 4.18
N TRP A 17 -23.32 -6.90 5.20
CA TRP A 17 -22.42 -5.83 5.68
C TRP A 17 -21.63 -6.23 6.93
N ALA A 18 -22.10 -7.25 7.67
CA ALA A 18 -21.41 -7.79 8.85
C ALA A 18 -19.94 -8.19 8.58
N PRO A 19 -19.59 -8.88 7.47
CA PRO A 19 -18.19 -9.22 7.21
C PRO A 19 -17.32 -8.00 6.92
N TYR A 20 -17.83 -6.97 6.22
CA TYR A 20 -17.07 -5.73 5.95
C TYR A 20 -16.81 -4.91 7.22
N GLY A 21 -17.76 -4.92 8.17
CA GLY A 21 -17.56 -4.32 9.49
C GLY A 21 -16.40 -4.98 10.26
N LEU A 22 -16.29 -6.32 10.19
CA LEU A 22 -15.21 -7.06 10.86
C LEU A 22 -13.85 -6.96 10.13
N LEU A 23 -13.86 -6.77 8.80
CA LEU A 23 -12.64 -6.50 8.02
C LEU A 23 -12.10 -5.07 8.23
N SER A 24 -12.96 -4.11 8.56
CA SER A 24 -12.58 -2.70 8.70
C SER A 24 -11.40 -2.45 9.67
N PRO A 25 -11.32 -3.04 10.88
CA PRO A 25 -10.15 -2.84 11.76
C PRO A 25 -8.86 -3.40 11.17
N GLY A 26 -8.91 -4.54 10.47
CA GLY A 26 -7.74 -5.14 9.84
C GLY A 26 -7.22 -4.30 8.67
N ILE A 27 -8.12 -3.76 7.83
CA ILE A 27 -7.77 -2.87 6.73
C ILE A 27 -7.17 -1.56 7.25
N LEU A 28 -7.77 -0.98 8.30
CA LEU A 28 -7.23 0.23 8.92
C LEU A 28 -5.81 -0.01 9.43
N TRP A 29 -5.57 -1.16 10.07
CA TRP A 29 -4.24 -1.52 10.56
C TRP A 29 -3.24 -1.72 9.41
N LEU A 30 -3.64 -2.42 8.35
CA LEU A 30 -2.82 -2.59 7.15
C LEU A 30 -2.44 -1.23 6.54
N VAL A 31 -3.40 -0.32 6.38
CA VAL A 31 -3.11 1.00 5.81
C VAL A 31 -2.13 1.77 6.70
N LEU A 32 -2.37 1.78 8.02
CA LEU A 32 -1.55 2.56 8.96
C LEU A 32 -0.11 2.04 9.08
N PHE A 33 0.06 0.73 9.19
CA PHE A 33 1.37 0.13 9.47
C PHE A 33 2.11 -0.40 8.25
N PHE A 34 1.43 -0.56 7.12
CA PHE A 34 2.05 -1.05 5.89
C PHE A 34 2.00 0.01 4.79
N LEU A 35 0.81 0.49 4.43
CA LEU A 35 0.67 1.39 3.27
C LEU A 35 1.31 2.77 3.53
N VAL A 36 1.08 3.37 4.70
CA VAL A 36 1.67 4.67 5.05
C VAL A 36 3.21 4.62 5.00
N PRO A 37 3.89 3.66 5.66
CA PRO A 37 5.34 3.50 5.50
C PRO A 37 5.80 3.29 4.06
N VAL A 38 5.10 2.48 3.27
CA VAL A 38 5.43 2.28 1.86
C VAL A 38 5.35 3.58 1.07
N MET A 39 4.33 4.41 1.29
CA MET A 39 4.21 5.71 0.62
C MET A 39 5.36 6.66 0.98
N ILE A 40 5.83 6.63 2.24
CA ILE A 40 7.01 7.40 2.67
C ILE A 40 8.26 6.90 1.93
N LEU A 41 8.45 5.58 1.85
CA LEU A 41 9.58 4.98 1.13
C LEU A 41 9.55 5.31 -0.36
N VAL A 42 8.39 5.22 -1.02
CA VAL A 42 8.22 5.57 -2.43
C VAL A 42 8.57 7.04 -2.66
N ARG A 43 8.08 7.94 -1.80
CA ARG A 43 8.42 9.37 -1.86
C ARG A 43 9.93 9.58 -1.74
N THR A 44 10.58 8.93 -0.79
CA THR A 44 12.04 9.04 -0.59
C THR A 44 12.83 8.41 -1.74
N ALA A 45 12.38 7.29 -2.30
CA ALA A 45 13.05 6.62 -3.43
C ALA A 45 13.02 7.47 -4.71
N LEU A 46 11.96 8.27 -4.89
CA LEU A 46 11.79 9.20 -6.01
C LEU A 46 12.30 10.61 -5.73
N SER A 47 12.90 10.84 -4.55
CA SER A 47 13.55 12.11 -4.21
C SER A 47 14.97 12.19 -4.74
N SER A 48 15.46 13.41 -4.96
CA SER A 48 16.87 13.71 -5.22
C SER A 48 17.51 14.38 -4.02
N LYS A 49 18.81 14.17 -3.85
CA LYS A 49 19.65 14.87 -2.87
C LYS A 49 20.85 15.48 -3.57
N ALA A 50 21.06 16.79 -3.40
CA ALA A 50 22.23 17.48 -3.95
C ALA A 50 23.55 17.06 -3.26
N SER A 51 23.47 16.64 -2.00
CA SER A 51 24.60 16.16 -1.20
C SER A 51 24.11 15.18 -0.13
N ARG A 52 25.02 14.36 0.42
CA ARG A 52 24.73 13.41 1.51
C ARG A 52 24.01 14.07 2.70
N PHE A 53 24.36 15.31 3.01
CA PHE A 53 23.82 16.05 4.15
C PHE A 53 22.64 16.97 3.77
N ALA A 54 22.27 17.04 2.49
CA ALA A 54 21.14 17.83 2.05
C ALA A 54 19.81 17.13 2.39
N ASN A 55 18.79 17.93 2.63
CA ASN A 55 17.43 17.44 2.75
C ASN A 55 16.96 16.89 1.38
N PRO A 56 16.31 15.72 1.35
CA PRO A 56 15.77 15.18 0.12
C PRO A 56 14.59 16.02 -0.37
N GLU A 57 14.64 16.39 -1.65
CA GLU A 57 13.53 17.07 -2.33
C GLU A 57 12.84 16.07 -3.25
N PHE A 58 11.50 16.10 -3.27
CA PHE A 58 10.74 15.22 -4.15
C PHE A 58 10.78 15.75 -5.58
N SER A 59 11.32 14.95 -6.50
CA SER A 59 11.66 15.38 -7.87
C SER A 59 11.36 14.34 -8.94
N TRP A 60 10.61 13.28 -8.62
CA TRP A 60 10.30 12.17 -9.55
C TRP A 60 11.55 11.53 -10.18
N GLN A 61 12.60 11.35 -9.38
CA GLN A 61 13.89 10.88 -9.83
C GLN A 61 13.93 9.36 -10.04
N PHE A 62 13.34 8.87 -11.13
CA PHE A 62 13.37 7.44 -11.48
C PHE A 62 14.77 6.93 -11.82
N SER A 63 15.69 7.82 -12.22
CA SER A 63 17.08 7.43 -12.53
C SER A 63 17.82 6.84 -11.32
N ASN A 64 17.36 7.12 -10.09
CA ASN A 64 17.91 6.52 -8.86
C ASN A 64 17.97 4.99 -8.94
N PHE A 65 16.96 4.35 -9.53
CA PHE A 65 16.91 2.90 -9.67
C PHE A 65 17.91 2.40 -10.72
N THR A 66 17.92 2.99 -11.91
CA THR A 66 18.83 2.59 -12.99
C THR A 66 20.29 2.83 -12.64
N SER A 67 20.59 3.95 -11.96
CA SER A 67 21.93 4.26 -11.46
C SER A 67 22.36 3.23 -10.41
N ALA A 68 21.48 2.87 -9.47
CA ALA A 68 21.79 1.85 -8.48
C ALA A 68 22.15 0.49 -9.11
N PHE A 69 21.44 0.06 -10.16
CA PHE A 69 21.78 -1.17 -10.87
C PHE A 69 23.10 -1.08 -11.64
N THR A 70 23.43 0.10 -12.17
CA THR A 70 24.68 0.32 -12.91
C THR A 70 25.87 0.37 -11.97
N ASP A 71 25.76 1.13 -10.89
CA ASP A 71 26.84 1.37 -9.93
C ASP A 71 27.12 0.16 -9.03
N TYR A 72 26.05 -0.59 -8.68
CA TYR A 72 26.12 -1.72 -7.73
C TYR A 72 25.82 -3.09 -8.38
N GLY A 73 25.71 -3.15 -9.71
CA GLY A 73 25.45 -4.39 -10.45
C GLY A 73 26.38 -5.56 -10.10
N PRO A 74 27.71 -5.38 -10.07
CA PRO A 74 28.64 -6.45 -9.70
C PRO A 74 28.44 -7.00 -8.27
N GLN A 75 27.92 -6.20 -7.34
CA GLN A 75 27.64 -6.59 -5.97
C GLN A 75 26.35 -7.43 -5.91
N PHE A 76 25.33 -7.05 -6.69
CA PHE A 76 24.12 -7.86 -6.85
C PHE A 76 24.45 -9.23 -7.45
N ALA A 77 25.28 -9.29 -8.49
CA ALA A 77 25.67 -10.54 -9.15
C ALA A 77 26.45 -11.51 -8.24
N ARG A 78 27.13 -11.01 -7.20
CA ARG A 78 27.87 -11.82 -6.23
C ARG A 78 27.02 -12.31 -5.06
N SER A 79 25.83 -11.76 -4.88
CA SER A 79 24.95 -12.06 -3.74
C SER A 79 24.00 -13.24 -3.98
N PHE A 80 24.02 -13.82 -5.18
CA PHE A 80 23.26 -15.00 -5.61
C PHE A 80 24.23 -16.12 -6.03
#